data_AF-A0AAW4BJZ1-F1
#
_entry.id   AF-A0AAW4BJZ1-F1
#
_cell.length_a   1.000
_cell.length_b   1.000
_cell.length_c   1.000
_cell.angle_alpha   90.00
_cell.angle_beta   90.00
_cell.angle_gamma   90.00
#
_symmetry.space_group_name_H-M   'P 1'
#
loop_
_entity.id
_entity.type
_entity.pdbx_description
1 polymer ?
#
loop_
_entity_poly.entity_id
_entity_poly.type
_entity_poly.pdbx_seq_one_letter_code
_entity_poly.pdbx_strand_id
1 'polypeptide(L)'
;MTPLFELPKNILKENLSEYKNIVQLYSDRRYKKLDNVVVTKNFDGSPNSYFGDEEWDFRAYLDARIVYKKRIVFSKIFNDDLAREMKLICFSWLYIAGHHRKGAVIKPSTLIARFSKLSVIYKFIDMQGFHSINSLSSEIVFSEFCEYLKGKNYSSGQVEGIYNALMHVKKAARYLPIKFDIPQGRTQSKFGREITGKHFEGKDQFYAIPTRLMEKIYRYCFDVVETYHPYREAIHELLHDMRQNYEEGKRRVDDKIQSGLWHWINEDSSEYRVEVNKHQPASYSSIIDAHINNTHLENLLPKNALRIQGTI
;
A
#
# COMPACT_ATOMS: atom_id res chain seq x y z
N MET A 1 30.45 1.00 6.19
CA MET A 1 30.07 -0.12 5.31
C MET A 1 28.84 0.28 4.52
N THR A 2 29.03 0.57 3.24
CA THR A 2 27.97 1.07 2.34
C THR A 2 27.25 -0.13 1.73
N PRO A 3 25.93 -0.28 1.92
CA PRO A 3 25.17 -1.34 1.26
C PRO A 3 25.31 -1.23 -0.25
N LEU A 4 25.49 -2.36 -0.94
CA LEU A 4 25.39 -2.44 -2.40
C LEU A 4 23.91 -2.24 -2.75
N PHE A 5 23.47 -0.97 -2.81
CA PHE A 5 22.07 -0.58 -3.08
C PHE A 5 21.63 -0.89 -4.52
N GLU A 6 22.54 -1.36 -5.38
CA GLU A 6 22.27 -1.87 -6.72
C GLU A 6 23.10 -3.13 -6.97
N LEU A 7 22.46 -4.14 -7.57
CA LEU A 7 23.18 -5.27 -8.19
C LEU A 7 24.11 -4.69 -9.26
N PRO A 8 25.43 -4.99 -9.25
CA PRO A 8 26.36 -4.44 -10.23
C PRO A 8 25.84 -4.56 -11.67
N LYS A 9 25.85 -3.46 -12.43
CA LYS A 9 25.26 -3.39 -13.78
C LYS A 9 25.82 -4.44 -14.77
N ASN A 10 27.03 -4.96 -14.52
CA ASN A 10 27.65 -6.06 -15.30
C ASN A 10 27.06 -7.44 -15.02
N ILE A 11 26.40 -7.64 -13.87
CA ILE A 11 25.69 -8.88 -13.52
C ILE A 11 24.59 -9.17 -14.53
N LEU A 12 23.97 -8.17 -15.16
CA LEU A 12 22.89 -8.40 -16.13
C LEU A 12 23.35 -9.16 -17.39
N LYS A 13 24.57 -8.90 -17.88
CA LYS A 13 25.11 -9.61 -19.07
C LYS A 13 25.64 -11.00 -18.69
N GLU A 14 26.37 -11.10 -17.58
CA GLU A 14 26.87 -12.39 -17.05
C GLU A 14 25.71 -13.32 -16.65
N ASN A 15 24.66 -12.78 -16.04
CA ASN A 15 23.50 -13.55 -15.61
C ASN A 15 22.57 -13.96 -16.77
N LEU A 16 22.60 -13.28 -17.92
CA LEU A 16 21.85 -13.73 -19.10
C LEU A 16 22.46 -15.01 -19.69
N SER A 17 23.80 -15.12 -19.70
CA SER A 17 24.51 -16.35 -20.08
C SER A 17 24.34 -17.45 -19.02
N GLU A 18 24.47 -17.12 -17.73
CA GLU A 18 24.23 -18.07 -16.64
C GLU A 18 22.78 -18.55 -16.60
N TYR A 19 21.81 -17.68 -16.92
CA TYR A 19 20.42 -18.06 -17.03
C TYR A 19 20.17 -19.12 -18.13
N LYS A 20 20.64 -18.87 -19.36
CA LYS A 20 20.51 -19.84 -20.46
C LYS A 20 21.14 -21.17 -20.06
N ASN A 21 22.27 -21.11 -19.38
CA ASN A 21 22.93 -22.28 -18.81
C ASN A 21 22.07 -22.99 -17.76
N ILE A 22 21.47 -22.28 -16.79
CA ILE A 22 20.59 -22.87 -15.75
C ILE A 22 19.37 -23.56 -16.37
N VAL A 23 18.67 -22.89 -17.30
CA VAL A 23 17.51 -23.49 -17.97
C VAL A 23 17.92 -24.74 -18.73
N GLN A 24 19.03 -24.68 -19.46
CA GLN A 24 19.56 -25.83 -20.19
C GLN A 24 19.94 -26.97 -19.23
N LEU A 25 20.66 -26.67 -18.13
CA LEU A 25 21.04 -27.65 -17.13
C LEU A 25 19.83 -28.31 -16.46
N TYR A 26 18.77 -27.54 -16.20
CA TYR A 26 17.50 -28.05 -15.68
C TYR A 26 16.81 -28.96 -16.71
N SER A 27 16.66 -28.50 -17.96
CA SER A 27 16.04 -29.27 -19.04
C SER A 27 16.80 -30.57 -19.35
N ASP A 28 18.13 -30.53 -19.31
CA ASP A 28 19.01 -31.70 -19.53
C ASP A 28 19.11 -32.60 -18.29
N ARG A 29 18.42 -32.29 -17.19
CA ARG A 29 18.49 -32.99 -15.89
C ARG A 29 19.90 -33.11 -15.31
N ARG A 30 20.77 -32.14 -15.63
CA ARG A 30 22.16 -32.08 -15.13
C ARG A 30 22.21 -31.43 -13.74
N TYR A 31 21.47 -32.00 -12.78
CA TYR A 31 21.23 -31.39 -11.47
C TYR A 31 22.49 -31.13 -10.67
N LYS A 32 23.47 -32.05 -10.65
CA LYS A 32 24.76 -31.82 -9.96
C LYS A 32 25.48 -30.54 -10.42
N LYS A 33 25.40 -30.20 -11.71
CA LYS A 33 25.99 -28.97 -12.24
C LYS A 33 25.14 -27.76 -11.92
N LEU A 34 23.83 -27.92 -11.99
CA LEU A 34 22.86 -26.89 -11.64
C LEU A 34 23.02 -26.46 -10.17
N ASP A 35 23.18 -27.43 -9.27
CA ASP A 35 23.28 -27.21 -7.83
C ASP A 35 24.48 -26.34 -7.44
N ASN A 36 25.57 -26.38 -8.23
CA ASN A 36 26.78 -25.59 -8.03
C ASN A 36 26.71 -24.16 -8.60
N VAL A 37 25.59 -23.76 -9.21
CA VAL A 37 25.48 -22.40 -9.76
C VAL A 37 25.31 -21.39 -8.63
N VAL A 38 26.11 -20.32 -8.65
CA VAL A 38 26.07 -19.27 -7.64
C VAL A 38 24.81 -18.42 -7.80
N VAL A 39 24.07 -18.21 -6.71
CA VAL A 39 22.84 -17.40 -6.69
C VAL A 39 23.07 -16.06 -6.01
N THR A 40 23.82 -16.04 -4.90
CA THR A 40 24.13 -14.83 -4.13
C THR A 40 25.61 -14.74 -3.82
N LYS A 41 26.11 -13.51 -3.64
CA LYS A 41 27.49 -13.20 -3.26
C LYS A 41 27.53 -12.40 -1.96
N ASN A 42 28.66 -12.45 -1.27
CA ASN A 42 28.97 -11.65 -0.10
C ASN A 42 29.36 -10.21 -0.49
N PHE A 43 29.57 -9.35 0.51
CA PHE A 43 29.99 -7.95 0.29
C PHE A 43 31.35 -7.82 -0.42
N ASP A 44 32.22 -8.83 -0.27
CA ASP A 44 33.54 -8.92 -0.92
C ASP A 44 33.47 -9.53 -2.34
N GLY A 45 32.28 -9.91 -2.80
CA GLY A 45 32.07 -10.56 -4.10
C GLY A 45 32.30 -12.07 -4.12
N SER A 46 32.68 -12.69 -2.99
CA SER A 46 32.79 -14.15 -2.88
C SER A 46 31.41 -14.83 -2.99
N PRO A 47 31.31 -16.05 -3.55
CA PRO A 47 30.07 -16.83 -3.55
C PRO A 47 29.53 -17.04 -2.12
N ASN A 48 28.21 -16.92 -1.95
CA ASN A 48 27.56 -17.08 -0.64
C ASN A 48 26.50 -18.18 -0.63
N SER A 49 25.56 -18.16 -1.59
CA SER A 49 24.56 -19.23 -1.74
C SER A 49 24.56 -19.78 -3.15
N TYR A 50 24.38 -21.07 -3.27
CA TYR A 50 24.30 -21.84 -4.50
C TYR A 50 22.87 -22.32 -4.76
N PHE A 51 22.58 -22.69 -6.01
CA PHE A 51 21.24 -23.12 -6.40
C PHE A 51 20.78 -24.38 -5.63
N GLY A 52 21.71 -25.30 -5.40
CA GLY A 52 21.46 -26.54 -4.66
C GLY A 52 21.14 -26.32 -3.19
N ASP A 53 21.54 -25.19 -2.61
CA ASP A 53 21.42 -24.96 -1.17
C ASP A 53 19.95 -24.93 -0.71
N GLU A 54 19.71 -25.40 0.51
CA GLU A 54 18.42 -25.34 1.17
C GLU A 54 18.02 -23.91 1.56
N GLU A 55 18.99 -23.01 1.64
CA GLU A 55 18.81 -21.62 2.02
C GLU A 55 19.58 -20.68 1.12
N TRP A 56 18.92 -19.63 0.63
CA TRP A 56 19.57 -18.52 -0.07
C TRP A 56 19.61 -17.29 0.85
N ASP A 57 20.81 -16.79 1.10
CA ASP A 57 21.08 -15.64 1.97
C ASP A 57 21.33 -14.35 1.15
N PHE A 58 20.47 -13.35 1.36
CA PHE A 58 20.49 -12.05 0.70
C PHE A 58 20.97 -10.90 1.59
N ARG A 59 21.61 -11.19 2.75
CA ARG A 59 22.13 -10.16 3.68
C ARG A 59 23.00 -9.10 3.00
N ALA A 60 23.80 -9.49 2.01
CA ALA A 60 24.68 -8.57 1.28
C ALA A 60 23.92 -7.51 0.45
N TYR A 61 22.64 -7.77 0.13
CA TYR A 61 21.82 -6.94 -0.75
C TYR A 61 20.66 -6.21 -0.04
N LEU A 62 20.57 -6.32 1.29
CA LEU A 62 19.46 -5.80 2.07
C LEU A 62 19.98 -4.91 3.21
N ASP A 63 19.40 -3.72 3.37
CA ASP A 63 19.69 -2.90 4.55
C ASP A 63 19.09 -3.56 5.80
N ALA A 64 19.98 -3.97 6.70
CA ALA A 64 19.64 -4.66 7.93
C ALA A 64 18.73 -3.85 8.87
N ARG A 65 18.72 -2.51 8.75
CA ARG A 65 17.90 -1.61 9.57
C ARG A 65 16.45 -1.54 9.09
N ILE A 66 16.22 -1.90 7.83
CA ILE A 66 14.91 -1.77 7.16
C ILE A 66 14.24 -3.13 7.01
N VAL A 67 15.01 -4.18 6.74
CA VAL A 67 14.47 -5.50 6.37
C VAL A 67 14.87 -6.56 7.39
N TYR A 68 13.89 -7.09 8.11
CA TYR A 68 14.08 -8.16 9.09
C TYR A 68 14.40 -9.50 8.42
N LYS A 69 13.62 -9.90 7.41
CA LYS A 69 13.77 -11.18 6.72
C LYS A 69 14.76 -11.08 5.57
N LYS A 70 15.86 -11.81 5.65
CA LYS A 70 17.00 -11.71 4.70
C LYS A 70 17.29 -13.00 3.95
N ARG A 71 16.56 -14.07 4.27
CA ARG A 71 16.82 -15.44 3.81
C ARG A 71 15.56 -16.07 3.26
N ILE A 72 15.77 -16.95 2.28
CA ILE A 72 14.76 -17.80 1.67
C ILE A 72 15.15 -19.25 1.98
N VAL A 73 14.21 -20.06 2.48
CA VAL A 73 14.47 -21.42 2.95
C VAL A 73 13.52 -22.39 2.24
N PHE A 74 14.08 -23.30 1.46
CA PHE A 74 13.36 -24.25 0.60
C PHE A 74 13.02 -25.57 1.30
N SER A 75 13.70 -25.91 2.40
CA SER A 75 13.54 -27.16 3.17
C SER A 75 12.14 -27.44 3.76
N LYS A 76 11.17 -26.57 3.47
CA LYS A 76 9.75 -26.78 3.82
C LYS A 76 8.98 -27.58 2.77
N ILE A 77 9.62 -27.92 1.65
CA ILE A 77 9.09 -28.76 0.58
C ILE A 77 9.89 -30.06 0.62
N PHE A 78 9.21 -31.19 0.79
CA PHE A 78 9.85 -32.50 0.96
C PHE A 78 10.25 -33.12 -0.38
N ASN A 79 9.49 -32.87 -1.44
CA ASN A 79 9.83 -33.35 -2.77
C ASN A 79 10.94 -32.49 -3.40
N ASP A 80 12.10 -33.11 -3.67
CA ASP A 80 13.27 -32.44 -4.24
C ASP A 80 13.02 -31.82 -5.63
N ASP A 81 12.21 -32.47 -6.46
CA ASP A 81 11.88 -31.96 -7.80
C ASP A 81 10.99 -30.72 -7.71
N LEU A 82 10.03 -30.70 -6.78
CA LEU A 82 9.24 -29.50 -6.47
C LEU A 82 10.09 -28.37 -5.90
N ALA A 83 11.01 -28.68 -4.97
CA ALA A 83 11.92 -27.68 -4.41
C ALA A 83 12.80 -27.08 -5.51
N ARG A 84 13.29 -27.91 -6.44
CA ARG A 84 14.09 -27.48 -7.59
C ARG A 84 13.28 -26.63 -8.58
N GLU A 85 12.05 -27.01 -8.88
CA GLU A 85 11.13 -26.22 -9.70
C GLU A 85 10.86 -24.84 -9.05
N MET A 86 10.64 -24.82 -7.73
CA MET A 86 10.44 -23.60 -6.96
C MET A 86 11.66 -22.68 -6.97
N LYS A 87 12.87 -23.25 -6.81
CA LYS A 87 14.16 -22.54 -6.93
C LYS A 87 14.32 -21.92 -8.32
N LEU A 88 13.99 -22.66 -9.38
CA LEU A 88 14.07 -22.18 -10.76
C LEU A 88 13.16 -20.97 -11.01
N ILE A 89 11.92 -21.00 -10.51
CA ILE A 89 10.99 -19.87 -10.56
C ILE A 89 11.56 -18.66 -9.80
N CYS A 90 12.10 -18.88 -8.60
CA CYS A 90 12.65 -17.79 -7.78
C CYS A 90 13.86 -17.14 -8.44
N PHE A 91 14.74 -17.95 -9.04
CA PHE A 91 15.90 -17.47 -9.79
C PHE A 91 15.46 -16.62 -10.99
N SER A 92 14.45 -17.09 -11.74
CA SER A 92 13.89 -16.36 -12.88
C SER A 92 13.30 -15.00 -12.49
N TRP A 93 12.58 -14.93 -11.38
CA TRP A 93 12.05 -13.65 -10.88
C TRP A 93 13.15 -12.66 -10.48
N LEU A 94 14.28 -13.15 -9.97
CA LEU A 94 15.39 -12.31 -9.56
C LEU A 94 16.09 -11.69 -10.77
N TYR A 95 16.36 -12.47 -11.82
CA TYR A 95 17.29 -12.06 -12.88
C TYR A 95 16.67 -11.80 -14.26
N ILE A 96 15.39 -12.13 -14.49
CA ILE A 96 14.82 -12.18 -15.85
C ILE A 96 13.45 -11.54 -15.91
N ALA A 97 12.51 -12.04 -15.11
CA ALA A 97 11.09 -11.78 -15.25
C ALA A 97 10.57 -10.94 -14.07
N GLY A 98 11.30 -9.88 -13.75
CA GLY A 98 11.04 -9.08 -12.56
C GLY A 98 9.77 -8.21 -12.64
N HIS A 99 9.88 -7.01 -13.23
CA HIS A 99 8.78 -6.04 -13.26
C HIS A 99 8.74 -5.25 -14.59
N HIS A 100 7.68 -5.43 -15.38
CA HIS A 100 7.51 -4.80 -16.72
C HIS A 100 7.78 -3.29 -16.75
N ARG A 101 7.42 -2.54 -15.69
CA ARG A 101 7.58 -1.08 -15.61
C ARG A 101 8.91 -0.60 -15.02
N LYS A 102 9.72 -1.47 -14.38
CA LYS A 102 10.91 -1.06 -13.60
C LYS A 102 12.20 -1.84 -13.93
N GLY A 103 12.16 -2.73 -14.92
CA GLY A 103 13.32 -3.50 -15.39
C GLY A 103 13.19 -5.02 -15.18
N ALA A 104 14.15 -5.76 -15.74
CA ALA A 104 14.19 -7.23 -15.72
C ALA A 104 14.41 -7.85 -14.32
N VAL A 105 14.87 -7.05 -13.34
CA VAL A 105 15.30 -7.50 -12.02
C VAL A 105 14.40 -6.95 -10.91
N ILE A 106 14.07 -7.77 -9.92
CA ILE A 106 13.38 -7.31 -8.69
C ILE A 106 14.36 -7.11 -7.54
N LYS A 107 13.98 -6.24 -6.59
CA LYS A 107 14.69 -6.12 -5.32
C LYS A 107 14.59 -7.45 -4.54
N PRO A 108 15.64 -7.88 -3.83
CA PRO A 108 15.60 -9.09 -3.00
C PRO A 108 14.47 -9.08 -1.95
N SER A 109 14.11 -7.91 -1.41
CA SER A 109 12.96 -7.78 -0.51
C SER A 109 11.63 -8.14 -1.18
N THR A 110 11.47 -7.80 -2.46
CA THR A 110 10.31 -8.20 -3.28
C THR A 110 10.33 -9.71 -3.55
N LEU A 111 11.51 -10.29 -3.83
CA LEU A 111 11.64 -11.75 -3.99
C LEU A 111 11.21 -12.48 -2.72
N ILE A 112 11.69 -12.04 -1.55
CA ILE A 112 11.34 -12.65 -0.25
C ILE A 112 9.84 -12.56 0.02
N ALA A 113 9.20 -11.44 -0.30
CA ALA A 113 7.75 -11.28 -0.19
C ALA A 113 7.00 -12.25 -1.12
N ARG A 114 7.39 -12.33 -2.40
CA ARG A 114 6.79 -13.26 -3.37
C ARG A 114 7.03 -14.73 -2.99
N PHE A 115 8.24 -15.07 -2.56
CA PHE A 115 8.61 -16.40 -2.08
C PHE A 115 7.69 -16.85 -0.96
N SER A 116 7.40 -15.98 0.02
CA SER A 116 6.50 -16.34 1.13
C SER A 116 5.11 -16.81 0.67
N LYS A 117 4.63 -16.27 -0.45
CA LYS A 117 3.35 -16.63 -1.07
C LYS A 117 3.49 -17.89 -1.93
N LEU A 118 4.57 -17.99 -2.69
CA LEU A 118 4.93 -19.18 -3.46
C LEU A 118 5.07 -20.42 -2.55
N SER A 119 5.64 -20.27 -1.35
CA SER A 119 5.76 -21.38 -0.40
C SER A 119 4.41 -21.94 0.02
N VAL A 120 3.34 -21.12 0.09
CA VAL A 120 1.99 -21.61 0.42
C VAL A 120 1.46 -22.51 -0.71
N ILE A 121 1.71 -22.09 -1.95
CA ILE A 121 1.31 -22.83 -3.15
C ILE A 121 2.04 -24.17 -3.23
N TYR A 122 3.37 -24.15 -3.13
CA TYR A 122 4.18 -25.38 -3.20
C TYR A 122 3.92 -26.34 -2.04
N LYS A 123 3.63 -25.84 -0.84
CA LYS A 123 3.21 -26.70 0.27
C LYS A 123 1.89 -27.41 0.00
N PHE A 124 0.94 -26.76 -0.67
CA PHE A 124 -0.29 -27.43 -1.08
C PHE A 124 0.00 -28.53 -2.10
N ILE A 125 0.80 -28.23 -3.13
CA ILE A 125 1.18 -29.19 -4.18
C ILE A 125 1.88 -30.42 -3.58
N ASP A 126 2.86 -30.19 -2.71
CA ASP A 126 3.63 -31.23 -2.01
C ASP A 126 2.74 -32.07 -1.08
N MET A 127 1.84 -31.43 -0.31
CA MET A 127 0.89 -32.11 0.57
C MET A 127 -0.11 -33.00 -0.17
N GLN A 128 -0.50 -32.62 -1.39
CA GLN A 128 -1.39 -33.41 -2.25
C GLN A 128 -0.63 -34.47 -3.08
N GLY A 129 0.69 -34.55 -2.97
CA GLY A 129 1.53 -35.50 -3.70
C GLY A 129 1.69 -35.19 -5.19
N PHE A 130 1.42 -33.96 -5.63
CA PHE A 130 1.70 -33.54 -7.00
C PHE A 130 3.19 -33.24 -7.20
N HIS A 131 3.69 -33.35 -8.43
CA HIS A 131 5.13 -33.19 -8.73
C HIS A 131 5.50 -31.93 -9.51
N SER A 132 4.54 -31.06 -9.82
CA SER A 132 4.79 -29.79 -10.50
C SER A 132 3.66 -28.80 -10.26
N ILE A 133 3.97 -27.51 -10.28
CA ILE A 133 2.97 -26.42 -10.29
C ILE A 133 1.99 -26.51 -11.46
N ASN A 134 2.33 -27.22 -12.53
CA ASN A 134 1.41 -27.48 -13.63
C ASN A 134 0.12 -28.21 -13.20
N SER A 135 0.12 -28.93 -12.07
CA SER A 135 -1.09 -29.58 -11.57
C SER A 135 -2.23 -28.58 -11.32
N LEU A 136 -1.89 -27.35 -10.91
CA LEU A 136 -2.84 -26.25 -10.69
C LEU A 136 -3.43 -25.67 -12.00
N SER A 137 -2.94 -26.09 -13.17
CA SER A 137 -3.58 -25.78 -14.46
C SER A 137 -4.86 -26.59 -14.68
N SER A 138 -5.11 -27.63 -13.88
CA SER A 138 -6.38 -28.38 -13.89
C SER A 138 -7.44 -27.65 -13.07
N GLU A 139 -8.65 -27.50 -13.60
CA GLU A 139 -9.76 -26.86 -12.88
C GLU A 139 -10.09 -27.56 -11.55
N ILE A 140 -10.04 -28.90 -11.55
CA ILE A 140 -10.35 -29.72 -10.37
C ILE A 140 -9.33 -29.43 -9.26
N VAL A 141 -8.04 -29.54 -9.57
CA VAL A 141 -6.94 -29.30 -8.62
C VAL A 141 -6.91 -27.84 -8.16
N PHE A 142 -7.22 -26.91 -9.07
CA PHE A 142 -7.32 -25.50 -8.72
C PHE A 142 -8.50 -25.21 -7.78
N SER A 143 -9.62 -25.91 -7.93
CA SER A 143 -10.75 -25.83 -7.01
C SER A 143 -10.39 -26.37 -5.62
N GLU A 144 -9.68 -27.51 -5.55
CA GLU A 144 -9.15 -28.04 -4.29
C GLU A 144 -8.19 -27.06 -3.61
N PHE A 145 -7.34 -26.39 -4.38
CA PHE A 145 -6.48 -25.33 -3.88
C PHE A 145 -7.29 -24.14 -3.31
N CYS A 146 -8.40 -23.77 -3.95
CA CYS A 146 -9.30 -22.74 -3.44
C CYS A 146 -9.90 -23.13 -2.09
N GLU A 147 -10.37 -24.37 -1.94
CA GLU A 147 -10.88 -24.89 -0.67
C GLU A 147 -9.79 -24.95 0.40
N TYR A 148 -8.57 -25.35 0.04
CA TYR A 148 -7.41 -25.29 0.92
C TYR A 148 -7.16 -23.87 1.45
N LEU A 149 -7.23 -22.85 0.58
CA LEU A 149 -7.06 -21.46 1.00
C LEU A 149 -8.19 -20.97 1.91
N LYS A 150 -9.45 -21.39 1.68
CA LYS A 150 -10.57 -21.11 2.58
C LYS A 150 -10.31 -21.66 3.98
N GLY A 151 -9.83 -22.91 4.06
CA GLY A 151 -9.48 -23.57 5.32
C GLY A 151 -8.33 -22.93 6.10
N LYS A 152 -7.50 -22.08 5.47
CA LYS A 152 -6.41 -21.35 6.15
C LYS A 152 -6.85 -20.06 6.86
N ASN A 153 -8.08 -19.60 6.66
CA ASN A 153 -8.63 -18.38 7.26
C ASN A 153 -7.70 -17.14 7.06
N TYR A 154 -7.11 -17.01 5.87
CA TYR A 154 -6.26 -15.87 5.53
C TYR A 154 -7.07 -14.59 5.30
N SER A 155 -6.45 -13.43 5.49
CA SER A 155 -7.07 -12.15 5.11
C SER A 155 -7.15 -12.01 3.60
N SER A 156 -8.10 -11.20 3.11
CA SER A 156 -8.30 -10.98 1.67
C SER A 156 -6.99 -10.56 0.98
N GLY A 157 -6.25 -9.59 1.53
CA GLY A 157 -4.95 -9.18 0.99
C GLY A 157 -3.86 -10.26 1.01
N GLN A 158 -3.91 -11.22 1.93
CA GLN A 158 -3.00 -12.37 1.89
C GLN A 158 -3.33 -13.30 0.72
N VAL A 159 -4.61 -13.57 0.49
CA VAL A 159 -5.10 -14.40 -0.63
C VAL A 159 -4.83 -13.73 -1.97
N GLU A 160 -5.08 -12.41 -2.09
CA GLU A 160 -4.70 -11.62 -3.26
C GLU A 160 -3.19 -11.75 -3.56
N GLY A 161 -2.35 -11.67 -2.52
CA GLY A 161 -0.91 -11.85 -2.66
C GLY A 161 -0.50 -13.25 -3.13
N ILE A 162 -1.21 -14.29 -2.73
CA ILE A 162 -1.01 -15.68 -3.20
C ILE A 162 -1.37 -15.80 -4.67
N TYR A 163 -2.53 -15.28 -5.07
CA TYR A 163 -2.94 -15.31 -6.46
C TYR A 163 -2.03 -14.49 -7.37
N ASN A 164 -1.58 -13.33 -6.90
CA ASN A 164 -0.61 -12.52 -7.63
C ASN A 164 0.74 -13.26 -7.79
N ALA A 165 1.14 -14.11 -6.82
CA ALA A 165 2.32 -14.97 -6.99
C ALA A 165 2.11 -15.99 -8.13
N LEU A 166 0.94 -16.63 -8.23
CA LEU A 166 0.61 -17.51 -9.37
C LEU A 166 0.66 -16.75 -10.71
N MET A 167 0.14 -15.52 -10.76
CA MET A 167 0.24 -14.68 -11.96
C MET A 167 1.69 -14.41 -12.36
N HIS A 168 2.58 -14.22 -11.38
CA HIS A 168 4.02 -14.10 -11.63
C HIS A 168 4.67 -15.41 -12.06
N VAL A 169 4.19 -16.57 -11.58
CA VAL A 169 4.61 -17.89 -12.09
C VAL A 169 4.22 -18.03 -13.55
N LYS A 170 2.95 -17.78 -13.90
CA LYS A 170 2.46 -17.84 -15.31
C LYS A 170 3.30 -16.99 -16.25
N LYS A 171 3.77 -15.82 -15.79
CA LYS A 171 4.68 -14.97 -16.55
C LYS A 171 6.08 -15.58 -16.69
N ALA A 172 6.65 -16.10 -15.60
CA ALA A 172 7.96 -16.74 -15.61
C ALA A 172 7.98 -18.04 -16.43
N ALA A 173 6.87 -18.79 -16.46
CA ALA A 173 6.70 -20.02 -17.22
C ALA A 173 6.98 -19.85 -18.72
N ARG A 174 6.79 -18.64 -19.27
CA ARG A 174 7.15 -18.33 -20.67
C ARG A 174 8.65 -18.46 -20.97
N TYR A 175 9.47 -18.37 -19.94
CA TYR A 175 10.93 -18.40 -20.00
C TYR A 175 11.52 -19.65 -19.35
N LEU A 176 10.68 -20.54 -18.82
CA LEU A 176 11.11 -21.71 -18.08
C LEU A 176 10.58 -22.96 -18.78
N PRO A 177 11.22 -24.13 -18.60
CA PRO A 177 10.71 -25.42 -19.06
C PRO A 177 9.57 -25.91 -18.15
N ILE A 178 8.65 -25.01 -17.80
CA ILE A 178 7.49 -25.24 -16.94
C ILE A 178 6.27 -24.82 -17.75
N LYS A 179 5.30 -25.73 -17.89
CA LYS A 179 3.98 -25.39 -18.45
C LYS A 179 3.07 -25.02 -17.30
N PHE A 180 2.50 -23.83 -17.30
CA PHE A 180 1.58 -23.42 -16.25
C PHE A 180 0.57 -22.41 -16.79
N ASP A 181 -0.70 -22.67 -16.54
CA ASP A 181 -1.77 -21.73 -16.77
C ASP A 181 -2.70 -21.65 -15.56
N ILE A 182 -3.42 -20.53 -15.43
CA ILE A 182 -4.41 -20.33 -14.38
C ILE A 182 -5.78 -20.57 -15.01
N PRO A 183 -6.57 -21.57 -14.56
CA PRO A 183 -7.78 -22.02 -15.27
C PRO A 183 -8.84 -20.94 -15.48
N GLN A 184 -8.88 -19.92 -14.62
CA GLN A 184 -9.89 -18.87 -14.67
C GLN A 184 -9.20 -17.51 -14.49
N GLY A 185 -9.26 -16.69 -15.54
CA GLY A 185 -8.68 -15.36 -15.59
C GLY A 185 -9.43 -14.38 -14.69
N ARG A 186 -9.10 -14.38 -13.39
CA ARG A 186 -9.63 -13.43 -12.42
C ARG A 186 -8.64 -12.29 -12.20
N THR A 187 -9.12 -11.17 -11.69
CA THR A 187 -8.25 -10.21 -11.02
C THR A 187 -7.92 -10.73 -9.62
N GLN A 188 -6.78 -10.34 -9.06
CA GLN A 188 -6.38 -10.71 -7.70
C GLN A 188 -7.45 -10.35 -6.65
N SER A 189 -8.04 -9.15 -6.75
CA SER A 189 -9.07 -8.71 -5.80
C SER A 189 -10.38 -9.50 -5.94
N LYS A 190 -10.78 -9.88 -7.16
CA LYS A 190 -11.92 -10.77 -7.35
C LYS A 190 -11.66 -12.14 -6.71
N PHE A 191 -10.47 -12.71 -6.92
CA PHE A 191 -10.08 -13.98 -6.29
C PHE A 191 -10.05 -13.89 -4.76
N GLY A 192 -9.45 -12.83 -4.19
CA GLY A 192 -9.42 -12.61 -2.74
C GLY A 192 -10.82 -12.55 -2.12
N ARG A 193 -11.74 -11.84 -2.77
CA ARG A 193 -13.15 -11.73 -2.34
C ARG A 193 -13.89 -13.06 -2.41
N GLU A 194 -13.75 -13.82 -3.50
CA GLU A 194 -14.44 -15.11 -3.68
C GLU A 194 -14.01 -16.15 -2.63
N ILE A 195 -12.73 -16.17 -2.27
CA ILE A 195 -12.20 -17.11 -1.27
C ILE A 195 -12.57 -16.69 0.15
N THR A 196 -12.45 -15.41 0.49
CA THR A 196 -12.59 -14.96 1.89
C THR A 196 -13.99 -14.47 2.25
N GLY A 197 -14.84 -14.19 1.26
CA GLY A 197 -16.13 -13.52 1.46
C GLY A 197 -16.01 -12.05 1.91
N LYS A 198 -14.79 -11.52 2.03
CA LYS A 198 -14.51 -10.19 2.58
C LYS A 198 -13.95 -9.26 1.49
N HIS A 199 -14.35 -8.00 1.54
CA HIS A 199 -13.67 -6.97 0.77
C HIS A 199 -12.30 -6.70 1.40
N PHE A 200 -11.27 -6.49 0.57
CA PHE A 200 -10.03 -5.91 1.08
C PHE A 200 -10.30 -4.43 1.37
N GLU A 201 -10.54 -4.09 2.63
CA GLU A 201 -10.43 -2.71 3.09
C GLU A 201 -8.96 -2.33 2.90
N GLY A 202 -8.69 -1.40 2.00
CA GLY A 202 -7.33 -0.97 1.68
C GLY A 202 -6.55 -0.68 2.96
N LYS A 203 -5.22 -0.83 2.93
CA LYS A 203 -4.43 -0.22 4.00
C LYS A 203 -4.61 1.28 3.90
N ASP A 204 -5.14 1.90 4.94
CA ASP A 204 -5.11 3.35 5.08
C ASP A 204 -3.65 3.79 4.95
N GLN A 205 -3.33 4.36 3.79
CA GLN A 205 -2.04 4.97 3.57
C GLN A 205 -2.09 6.31 4.26
N PHE A 206 -1.66 6.34 5.52
CA PHE A 206 -1.36 7.59 6.18
C PHE A 206 -0.20 8.24 5.41
N TYR A 207 -0.49 9.35 4.73
CA TYR A 207 0.56 10.16 4.14
C TYR A 207 1.46 10.66 5.27
N ALA A 208 2.68 10.15 5.33
CA ALA A 208 3.68 10.66 6.26
C ALA A 208 4.04 12.07 5.79
N ILE A 209 3.65 13.08 6.57
CA ILE A 209 4.07 14.47 6.34
C ILE A 209 5.59 14.53 6.59
N PRO A 210 6.41 14.95 5.61
CA PRO A 210 7.84 15.09 5.82
C PRO A 210 8.11 16.02 7.02
N THR A 211 9.08 15.68 7.87
CA THR A 211 9.38 16.45 9.10
C THR A 211 9.51 17.94 8.85
N ARG A 212 10.22 18.33 7.78
CA ARG A 212 10.37 19.75 7.39
C ARG A 212 9.06 20.46 7.08
N LEU A 213 8.08 19.75 6.53
CA LEU A 213 6.75 20.30 6.26
C LEU A 213 5.93 20.39 7.55
N MET A 214 6.00 19.36 8.39
CA MET A 214 5.37 19.34 9.71
C MET A 214 5.87 20.50 10.59
N GLU A 215 7.18 20.73 10.65
CA GLU A 215 7.78 21.84 11.39
C GLU A 215 7.26 23.20 10.94
N LYS A 216 7.10 23.41 9.62
CA LYS A 216 6.54 24.66 9.08
C LYS A 216 5.08 24.85 9.46
N ILE A 217 4.28 23.79 9.41
CA ILE A 217 2.87 23.82 9.79
C ILE A 217 2.76 24.14 11.29
N TYR A 218 3.50 23.43 12.13
CA TYR A 218 3.47 23.67 13.57
C TYR A 218 3.97 25.06 13.94
N ARG A 219 5.05 25.54 13.31
CA ARG A 219 5.52 26.92 13.52
C ARG A 219 4.43 27.92 13.19
N TYR A 220 3.81 27.81 12.01
CA TYR A 220 2.71 28.71 11.63
C TYR A 220 1.55 28.66 12.65
N CYS A 221 1.14 27.46 13.07
CA CYS A 221 0.08 27.33 14.07
C CYS A 221 0.47 27.97 15.42
N PHE A 222 1.69 27.75 15.89
CA PHE A 222 2.18 28.36 17.13
C PHE A 222 2.28 29.87 16.99
N ASP A 223 2.85 30.39 15.90
CA ASP A 223 2.95 31.82 15.64
C ASP A 223 1.56 32.48 15.65
N VAL A 224 0.55 31.85 15.04
CA VAL A 224 -0.84 32.30 15.07
C VAL A 224 -1.36 32.33 16.52
N VAL A 225 -1.23 31.23 17.25
CA VAL A 225 -1.71 31.16 18.65
C VAL A 225 -1.01 32.21 19.51
N GLU A 226 0.31 32.32 19.45
CA GLU A 226 1.09 33.29 20.24
C GLU A 226 0.74 34.73 19.87
N THR A 227 0.47 35.01 18.59
CA THR A 227 0.07 36.35 18.12
C THR A 227 -1.30 36.76 18.64
N TYR A 228 -2.29 35.86 18.61
CA TYR A 228 -3.69 36.19 18.95
C TYR A 228 -4.07 35.89 20.40
N HIS A 229 -3.34 35.01 21.11
CA HIS A 229 -3.63 34.63 22.50
C HIS A 229 -3.69 35.82 23.48
N PRO A 230 -2.84 36.87 23.39
CA PRO A 230 -2.97 38.06 24.23
C PRO A 230 -4.33 38.77 24.09
N TYR A 231 -5.02 38.58 22.96
CA TYR A 231 -6.31 39.19 22.65
C TYR A 231 -7.48 38.22 22.77
N ARG A 232 -7.29 37.08 23.45
CA ARG A 232 -8.29 36.01 23.56
C ARG A 232 -9.65 36.48 24.09
N GLU A 233 -9.67 37.45 25.01
CA GLU A 233 -10.92 37.97 25.59
C GLU A 233 -11.71 38.76 24.53
N ALA A 234 -11.06 39.66 23.79
CA ALA A 234 -11.70 40.41 22.70
C ALA A 234 -12.18 39.47 21.58
N ILE A 235 -11.41 38.44 21.25
CA ILE A 235 -11.83 37.40 20.30
C ILE A 235 -13.05 36.62 20.84
N HIS A 236 -13.06 36.32 22.13
CA HIS A 236 -14.17 35.63 22.77
C HIS A 236 -15.44 36.48 22.79
N GLU A 237 -15.34 37.77 23.07
CA GLU A 237 -16.45 38.73 22.99
C GLU A 237 -17.03 38.82 21.56
N LEU A 238 -16.17 38.95 20.55
CA LEU A 238 -16.60 38.91 19.14
C LEU A 238 -17.35 37.60 18.82
N LEU A 239 -16.80 36.44 19.23
CA LEU A 239 -17.45 35.15 18.99
C LEU A 239 -18.76 35.00 19.75
N HIS A 240 -18.86 35.58 20.95
CA HIS A 240 -20.09 35.61 21.73
C HIS A 240 -21.17 36.41 21.00
N ASP A 241 -20.86 37.62 20.54
CA ASP A 241 -21.80 38.49 19.83
C ASP A 241 -22.23 37.89 18.48
N MET A 242 -21.31 37.29 17.74
CA MET A 242 -21.63 36.56 16.51
C MET A 242 -22.59 35.39 16.77
N ARG A 243 -22.41 34.68 17.90
CA ARG A 243 -23.31 33.59 18.30
C ARG A 243 -24.68 34.11 18.71
N GLN A 244 -24.75 35.16 19.54
CA GLN A 244 -26.02 35.76 19.94
C GLN A 244 -26.80 36.28 18.73
N ASN A 245 -26.12 36.89 17.75
CA ASN A 245 -26.73 37.32 16.49
C ASN A 245 -27.30 36.14 15.69
N TYR A 246 -26.60 35.00 15.65
CA TYR A 246 -27.10 33.77 15.02
C TYR A 246 -28.29 33.18 15.77
N GLU A 247 -28.23 33.08 17.10
CA GLU A 247 -29.29 32.53 17.94
C GLU A 247 -30.59 33.32 17.80
N GLU A 248 -30.50 34.65 17.73
CA GLU A 248 -31.67 35.51 17.49
C GLU A 248 -32.22 35.35 16.07
N GLY A 249 -31.35 35.24 15.05
CA GLY A 249 -31.77 34.90 13.69
C GLY A 249 -32.49 33.54 13.61
N LYS A 250 -31.96 32.56 14.34
CA LYS A 250 -32.54 31.21 14.46
C LYS A 250 -33.92 31.27 15.09
N ARG A 251 -34.04 31.95 16.25
CA ARG A 251 -35.31 32.14 16.96
C ARG A 251 -36.40 32.72 16.06
N ARG A 252 -36.07 33.75 15.27
CA ARG A 252 -37.02 34.38 14.32
C ARG A 252 -37.50 33.44 13.21
N VAL A 253 -36.62 32.55 12.73
CA VAL A 253 -36.99 31.54 11.72
C VAL A 253 -37.84 30.45 12.36
N ASP A 254 -37.44 29.95 13.52
CA ASP A 254 -38.17 28.91 14.26
C ASP A 254 -39.57 29.39 14.63
N ASP A 255 -39.74 30.63 15.08
CA ASP A 255 -41.03 31.25 15.36
C ASP A 255 -41.95 31.24 14.13
N LYS A 256 -41.42 31.48 12.92
CA LYS A 256 -42.19 31.45 11.65
C LYS A 256 -42.58 30.05 11.23
N ILE A 257 -41.73 29.06 11.50
CA ILE A 257 -42.02 27.64 11.23
C ILE A 257 -43.10 27.15 12.21
N GLN A 258 -42.91 27.40 13.51
CA GLN A 258 -43.80 26.95 14.59
C GLN A 258 -45.18 27.61 14.53
N SER A 259 -45.25 28.89 14.17
CA SER A 259 -46.52 29.59 13.94
C SER A 259 -47.28 29.13 12.69
N GLY A 260 -46.68 28.25 11.88
CA GLY A 260 -47.26 27.80 10.62
C GLY A 260 -47.27 28.87 9.53
N LEU A 261 -46.46 29.94 9.65
CA LEU A 261 -46.31 30.90 8.56
C LEU A 261 -45.48 30.29 7.41
N TRP A 262 -44.50 29.46 7.76
CA TRP A 262 -43.60 28.79 6.84
C TRP A 262 -43.80 27.28 6.90
N HIS A 263 -44.30 26.71 5.80
CA HIS A 263 -44.52 25.26 5.67
C HIS A 263 -43.53 24.58 4.71
N TRP A 264 -42.72 25.38 4.01
CA TRP A 264 -41.81 24.91 2.96
C TRP A 264 -40.41 24.59 3.49
N ILE A 265 -40.12 24.88 4.76
CA ILE A 265 -38.82 24.72 5.38
C ILE A 265 -38.97 24.18 6.81
N ASN A 266 -38.02 23.35 7.23
CA ASN A 266 -37.88 22.82 8.58
C ASN A 266 -36.39 22.82 9.01
N GLU A 267 -36.08 22.45 10.25
CA GLU A 267 -34.71 22.46 10.78
C GLU A 267 -33.72 21.58 9.99
N ASP A 268 -34.22 20.50 9.37
CA ASP A 268 -33.42 19.55 8.58
C ASP A 268 -33.23 19.98 7.12
N SER A 269 -33.86 21.07 6.68
CA SER A 269 -33.79 21.55 5.29
C SER A 269 -32.42 22.17 4.98
N SER A 270 -31.89 21.93 3.78
CA SER A 270 -30.64 22.53 3.31
C SER A 270 -30.65 24.07 3.37
N GLU A 271 -31.81 24.67 3.14
CA GLU A 271 -32.05 26.11 3.06
C GLU A 271 -32.17 26.75 4.45
N TYR A 272 -32.33 25.97 5.53
CA TYR A 272 -32.59 26.47 6.87
C TYR A 272 -31.49 27.44 7.33
N ARG A 273 -30.23 27.04 7.15
CA ARG A 273 -29.07 27.88 7.50
C ARG A 273 -29.01 29.18 6.70
N VAL A 274 -29.45 29.16 5.44
CA VAL A 274 -29.48 30.35 4.57
C VAL A 274 -30.52 31.33 5.09
N GLU A 275 -31.71 30.84 5.44
CA GLU A 275 -32.78 31.69 5.98
C GLU A 275 -32.44 32.24 7.36
N VAL A 276 -31.81 31.44 8.23
CA VAL A 276 -31.31 31.94 9.53
C VAL A 276 -30.35 33.10 9.33
N ASN A 277 -29.39 32.99 8.41
CA ASN A 277 -28.45 34.07 8.10
C ASN A 277 -29.14 35.35 7.59
N LYS A 278 -30.22 35.23 6.80
CA LYS A 278 -30.99 36.40 6.31
C LYS A 278 -31.77 37.13 7.41
N HIS A 279 -32.11 36.43 8.49
CA HIS A 279 -32.96 36.96 9.57
C HIS A 279 -32.19 37.41 10.81
N GLN A 280 -30.86 37.35 10.75
CA GLN A 280 -29.98 37.87 11.79
C GLN A 280 -30.20 39.38 12.00
N PRO A 281 -30.16 39.88 13.25
CA PRO A 281 -30.27 41.31 13.57
C PRO A 281 -29.26 42.21 12.85
N ALA A 282 -28.02 41.75 12.70
CA ALA A 282 -26.93 42.47 12.06
C ALA A 282 -26.12 41.55 11.14
N SER A 283 -25.39 42.12 10.18
CA SER A 283 -24.49 41.32 9.35
C SER A 283 -23.23 40.96 10.15
N TYR A 284 -22.63 39.81 9.86
CA TYR A 284 -21.36 39.46 10.49
C TYR A 284 -20.27 40.47 10.21
N SER A 285 -20.25 41.09 9.03
CA SER A 285 -19.29 42.16 8.71
C SER A 285 -19.42 43.32 9.69
N SER A 286 -20.64 43.79 10.00
CA SER A 286 -20.81 44.93 10.91
C SER A 286 -20.41 44.60 12.34
N ILE A 287 -20.66 43.35 12.78
CA ILE A 287 -20.25 42.89 14.11
C ILE A 287 -18.73 42.80 14.18
N ILE A 288 -18.09 42.19 13.17
CA ILE A 288 -16.63 42.09 13.08
C ILE A 288 -16.00 43.49 13.06
N ASP A 289 -16.51 44.40 12.23
CA ASP A 289 -16.02 45.78 12.13
C ASP A 289 -16.15 46.53 13.45
N ALA A 290 -17.25 46.35 14.20
CA ALA A 290 -17.46 46.97 15.51
C ALA A 290 -16.43 46.52 16.56
N HIS A 291 -16.01 45.26 16.51
CA HIS A 291 -15.02 44.68 17.43
C HIS A 291 -13.58 44.94 17.02
N ILE A 292 -13.32 45.21 15.74
CA ILE A 292 -11.97 45.32 15.20
C ILE A 292 -11.55 46.78 14.99
N ASN A 293 -12.42 47.65 14.50
CA ASN A 293 -12.04 49.01 14.12
C ASN A 293 -11.49 49.81 15.31
N ASN A 294 -10.35 50.48 15.10
CA ASN A 294 -9.62 51.23 16.13
C ASN A 294 -9.07 50.37 17.29
N THR A 295 -8.92 49.06 17.10
CA THR A 295 -8.31 48.16 18.08
C THR A 295 -6.95 47.63 17.61
N HIS A 296 -6.17 47.04 18.51
CA HIS A 296 -4.92 46.37 18.14
C HIS A 296 -5.13 45.18 17.17
N LEU A 297 -6.32 44.58 17.16
CA LEU A 297 -6.65 43.47 16.25
C LEU A 297 -6.71 43.91 14.79
N GLU A 298 -7.04 45.18 14.51
CA GLU A 298 -7.06 45.75 13.15
C GLU A 298 -5.72 45.59 12.44
N ASN A 299 -4.63 45.83 13.16
CA ASN A 299 -3.26 45.71 12.64
C ASN A 299 -2.78 44.26 12.52
N LEU A 300 -3.46 43.32 13.19
CA LEU A 300 -3.13 41.90 13.20
C LEU A 300 -3.98 41.12 12.21
N LEU A 301 -4.94 41.73 11.52
CA LEU A 301 -5.73 41.03 10.52
C LEU A 301 -4.82 40.55 9.36
N PRO A 302 -4.97 39.29 8.91
CA PRO A 302 -4.22 38.80 7.77
C PRO A 302 -4.52 39.69 6.57
N LYS A 303 -3.49 40.30 5.96
CA LYS A 303 -3.62 41.15 4.75
C LYS A 303 -4.31 40.43 3.56
N ASN A 304 -4.40 39.10 3.62
CA ASN A 304 -5.06 38.26 2.63
C ASN A 304 -6.51 37.86 2.98
N ALA A 305 -7.07 38.31 4.10
CA ALA A 305 -8.46 38.02 4.49
C ALA A 305 -9.49 38.57 3.48
N LEU A 306 -9.10 39.55 2.66
CA LEU A 306 -9.87 40.06 1.52
C LEU A 306 -10.16 39.01 0.41
N ARG A 307 -9.56 37.81 0.46
CA ARG A 307 -9.81 36.72 -0.51
C ARG A 307 -10.57 35.52 0.06
N ILE A 308 -11.00 35.55 1.32
CA ILE A 308 -11.97 34.57 1.82
C ILE A 308 -13.39 35.10 1.53
N GLN A 309 -13.64 35.48 0.27
CA GLN A 309 -14.98 35.36 -0.27
C GLN A 309 -15.13 33.90 -0.67
N GLY A 310 -15.48 33.08 0.32
CA GLY A 310 -16.01 31.77 0.06
C GLY A 310 -17.29 31.95 -0.75
N THR A 311 -17.27 31.46 -1.98
CA THR A 311 -18.42 30.74 -2.53
C THR A 311 -18.94 29.80 -1.45
N ILE A 312 -20.04 30.23 -0.80
CA ILE A 312 -21.07 29.33 -0.31
C ILE A 312 -21.89 28.93 -1.54
#